data_AF-A0A382SG80-F1
#
_entry.id   AF-A0A382SG80-F1
#
_cell.length_a   1.000
_cell.length_b   1.000
_cell.length_c   1.000
_cell.angle_alpha   90.00
_cell.angle_beta   90.00
_cell.angle_gamma   90.00
#
_symmetry.space_group_name_H-M   'P 1'
#
loop_
_entity.id
_entity.type
_entity.pdbx_description
1 polymer ?
#
loop_
_entity_poly.entity_id
_entity_poly.type
_entity_poly.pdbx_seq_one_letter_code
_entity_poly.pdbx_strand_id
1 'polypeptide(L)'
;MTNSRSASSSISDAAMGLSNSLDLLRLYYEGGQLPSPPGGFLMVLRVQPENDGSGSVILECTASSLRYRLDVPKATRTERKRVRDEMGEGAEPKCPRHVDQFLIRMRNDLLCPKCGVKYAKA
;
A
#
# COMPACT_ATOMS: atom_id res chain seq x y z
N MET A 1 15.84 28.80 39.22
CA MET A 1 16.36 28.26 37.96
C MET A 1 15.50 27.06 37.58
N THR A 2 14.40 27.29 36.86
CA THR A 2 13.46 26.23 36.47
C THR A 2 13.81 25.76 35.06
N ASN A 3 14.15 24.47 34.94
CA ASN A 3 14.64 23.84 33.73
C ASN A 3 13.56 23.79 32.63
N SER A 4 13.79 24.55 31.55
CA SER A 4 13.08 24.41 30.28
C SER A 4 13.58 23.15 29.57
N ARG A 5 12.82 22.05 29.65
CA ARG A 5 13.00 20.91 28.75
C ARG A 5 12.45 21.30 27.38
N SER A 6 13.34 21.69 26.48
CA SER A 6 13.05 21.85 25.06
C SER A 6 12.53 20.52 24.52
N ALA A 7 11.25 20.50 24.14
CA ALA A 7 10.64 19.40 23.41
C ALA A 7 11.36 19.25 22.07
N SER A 8 11.99 18.11 21.86
CA SER A 8 12.52 17.68 20.57
C SER A 8 11.37 17.62 19.57
N SER A 9 11.37 18.53 18.61
CA SER A 9 10.48 18.52 17.46
C SER A 9 10.80 17.32 16.58
N SER A 10 10.06 16.23 16.75
CA SER A 10 10.01 15.18 15.74
C SER A 10 9.38 15.78 14.47
N ILE A 11 10.21 16.00 13.45
CA ILE A 11 9.75 16.26 12.09
C ILE A 11 8.94 15.04 11.69
N SER A 12 7.62 15.17 11.69
CA SER A 12 6.74 14.14 11.16
C SER A 12 6.98 14.06 9.66
N ASP A 13 7.45 12.90 9.20
CA ASP A 13 7.39 12.40 7.81
C ASP A 13 5.91 12.31 7.36
N ALA A 14 5.20 13.44 7.37
CA ALA A 14 3.80 13.54 7.00
C ALA A 14 3.72 13.53 5.47
N ALA A 15 3.73 12.32 4.93
CA ALA A 15 3.55 12.09 3.51
C ALA A 15 2.25 12.75 3.03
N MET A 16 2.36 13.61 2.01
CA MET A 16 1.23 14.40 1.51
C MET A 16 0.19 13.51 0.82
N GLY A 17 -1.09 13.89 0.94
CA GLY A 17 -2.19 13.25 0.21
C GLY A 17 -2.17 13.60 -1.28
N LEU A 18 -2.54 12.63 -2.12
CA LEU A 18 -2.61 12.79 -3.58
C LEU A 18 -4.03 13.17 -4.00
N SER A 19 -4.18 14.27 -4.75
CA SER A 19 -5.49 14.82 -5.15
C SER A 19 -6.32 13.91 -6.06
N ASN A 20 -5.68 13.04 -6.85
CA ASN A 20 -6.33 12.08 -7.77
C ASN A 20 -5.98 10.62 -7.38
N SER A 21 -6.23 10.24 -6.13
CA SER A 21 -5.82 8.95 -5.58
C SER A 21 -6.44 7.72 -6.26
N LEU A 22 -7.67 7.82 -6.81
CA LEU A 22 -8.34 6.71 -7.49
C LEU A 22 -7.66 6.34 -8.82
N ASP A 23 -7.34 7.33 -9.65
CA ASP A 23 -6.65 7.10 -10.94
C ASP A 23 -5.23 6.58 -10.69
N LEU A 24 -4.56 7.10 -9.66
CA LEU A 24 -3.25 6.61 -9.23
C LEU A 24 -3.30 5.17 -8.73
N LEU A 25 -4.32 4.78 -7.96
CA LEU A 25 -4.51 3.39 -7.53
C LEU A 25 -4.70 2.47 -8.73
N ARG A 26 -5.46 2.89 -9.74
CA ARG A 26 -5.64 2.09 -10.96
C ARG A 26 -4.31 1.86 -11.68
N LEU A 27 -3.55 2.94 -11.94
CA LEU A 27 -2.22 2.83 -12.55
C LEU A 27 -1.28 1.96 -11.72
N TYR A 28 -1.35 2.07 -10.39
CA TYR A 28 -0.54 1.29 -9.48
C TYR A 28 -0.81 -0.22 -9.61
N TYR A 29 -2.07 -0.61 -9.68
CA TYR A 29 -2.48 -2.01 -9.83
C TYR A 29 -2.08 -2.61 -11.18
N GLU A 30 -2.12 -1.80 -12.23
CA GLU A 30 -1.70 -2.17 -13.59
C GLU A 30 -0.16 -2.24 -13.72
N GLY A 31 0.60 -1.83 -12.69
CA GLY A 31 2.06 -1.77 -12.74
C GLY A 31 2.61 -0.62 -13.60
N GLY A 32 1.76 0.38 -13.89
CA GLY A 32 2.12 1.55 -14.67
C GLY A 32 3.00 2.52 -13.90
N GLN A 33 3.58 3.47 -14.64
CA GLN A 33 4.34 4.56 -14.05
C GLN A 33 3.38 5.55 -13.38
N LEU A 34 3.63 5.88 -12.11
CA LEU A 34 2.80 6.78 -11.34
C LEU A 34 3.23 8.24 -11.56
N PRO A 35 2.39 9.13 -12.12
CA PRO A 35 2.75 10.53 -12.27
C PRO A 35 2.86 11.22 -10.89
N SER A 36 3.83 12.11 -10.76
CA SER A 36 4.05 12.90 -9.54
C SER A 36 3.52 14.33 -9.71
N PRO A 37 2.85 14.93 -8.70
CA PRO A 37 2.31 16.30 -8.81
C PRO A 37 3.33 17.38 -9.20
N PRO A 38 4.58 17.38 -8.69
CA PRO A 38 5.62 18.32 -9.11
C PRO A 38 6.25 18.02 -10.49
N GLY A 39 5.77 17.00 -11.21
CA GLY A 39 6.42 16.46 -12.41
C GLY A 39 7.33 15.27 -12.10
N GLY A 40 7.75 14.53 -13.14
CA GLY A 40 8.44 13.25 -12.98
C GLY A 40 7.49 12.12 -12.57
N PHE A 41 7.99 11.14 -11.83
CA PHE A 41 7.20 9.97 -11.41
C PHE A 41 7.41 9.63 -9.92
N LEU A 42 6.46 8.87 -9.38
CA LEU A 42 6.47 8.36 -8.02
C LEU A 42 7.07 6.95 -8.01
N MET A 43 8.14 6.75 -7.23
CA MET A 43 8.76 5.46 -6.99
C MET A 43 8.26 4.86 -5.69
N VAL A 44 8.04 3.54 -5.65
CA VAL A 44 7.67 2.83 -4.43
C VAL A 44 8.88 2.67 -3.53
N LEU A 45 8.82 3.24 -2.33
CA LEU A 45 9.83 3.05 -1.29
C LEU A 45 9.46 1.93 -0.33
N ARG A 46 8.18 1.86 0.06
CA ARG A 46 7.71 0.90 1.06
C ARG A 46 6.25 0.56 0.88
N VAL A 47 5.92 -0.69 1.09
CA VAL A 47 4.54 -1.20 1.22
C VAL A 47 4.32 -1.60 2.68
N GLN A 48 3.21 -1.15 3.28
CA GLN A 48 2.89 -1.38 4.68
C GLN A 48 1.48 -1.99 4.79
N PRO A 49 1.35 -3.22 5.31
CA PRO A 49 0.05 -3.75 5.71
C PRO A 49 -0.47 -3.03 6.95
N GLU A 50 -1.74 -2.65 6.94
CA GLU A 50 -2.39 -1.97 8.07
C GLU A 50 -3.18 -2.95 8.96
N ASN A 51 -3.51 -2.52 10.17
CA ASN A 51 -4.19 -3.37 11.16
C ASN A 51 -5.63 -3.74 10.75
N ASP A 52 -6.31 -2.86 10.01
CA ASP A 52 -7.69 -3.07 9.54
C ASP A 52 -7.79 -3.93 8.26
N GLY A 53 -6.65 -4.39 7.74
CA GLY A 53 -6.54 -5.18 6.51
C GLY A 53 -6.41 -4.36 5.23
N SER A 54 -6.40 -3.04 5.33
CA SER A 54 -5.95 -2.15 4.26
C SER A 54 -4.42 -2.19 4.13
N GLY A 55 -3.88 -1.45 3.17
CA GLY A 55 -2.45 -1.24 3.05
C GLY A 55 -2.14 0.23 2.74
N SER A 56 -0.90 0.62 2.92
CA SER A 56 -0.39 1.92 2.49
C SER A 56 0.92 1.77 1.73
N VAL A 57 1.11 2.62 0.73
CA VAL A 57 2.32 2.66 -0.09
C VAL A 57 2.97 4.02 0.10
N ILE A 58 4.23 4.00 0.57
CA ILE A 58 5.06 5.20 0.66
C ILE A 58 5.78 5.35 -0.67
N LEU A 59 5.57 6.51 -1.27
CA LEU A 59 6.05 6.88 -2.59
C LEU A 59 7.01 8.05 -2.47
N GLU A 60 7.98 8.14 -3.37
CA GLU A 60 8.89 9.28 -3.47
C GLU A 60 8.94 9.82 -4.90
N CYS A 61 8.81 11.14 -5.02
CA CYS A 61 8.92 11.84 -6.30
C CYS A 61 10.38 11.87 -6.77
N THR A 62 10.62 11.43 -8.00
CA THR A 62 11.96 11.48 -8.60
C THR A 62 12.48 12.88 -8.87
N ALA A 63 11.58 13.86 -9.05
CA ALA A 63 11.96 15.23 -9.39
C ALA A 63 12.20 16.12 -8.17
N SER A 64 11.55 15.84 -7.03
CA SER A 64 11.56 16.73 -5.86
C SER A 64 11.90 16.05 -4.53
N SER A 65 12.08 14.73 -4.53
CA SER A 65 12.27 13.90 -3.32
C SER A 65 11.14 14.02 -2.28
N LEU A 66 10.02 14.64 -2.64
CA LEU A 66 8.84 14.70 -1.78
C LEU A 66 8.23 13.31 -1.63
N ARG A 67 7.80 12.99 -0.41
CA ARG A 67 7.16 11.72 -0.09
C ARG A 67 5.65 11.85 -0.02
N TYR A 68 4.98 10.86 -0.59
CA TYR A 68 3.53 10.76 -0.66
C TYR A 68 3.08 9.42 -0.10
N ARG A 69 1.86 9.40 0.45
CA ARG A 69 1.21 8.19 0.92
C ARG A 69 0.03 7.89 0.03
N LEU A 70 0.04 6.71 -0.57
CA LEU A 70 -1.09 6.17 -1.31
C LEU A 70 -1.78 5.14 -0.42
N ASP A 71 -2.97 5.47 0.07
CA ASP A 71 -3.78 4.54 0.85
C ASP A 71 -4.47 3.54 -0.08
N VAL A 72 -4.32 2.26 0.25
CA VAL A 72 -4.90 1.16 -0.50
C VAL A 72 -6.05 0.55 0.30
N PRO A 73 -7.30 0.65 -0.18
CA PRO A 73 -8.46 0.22 0.61
C PRO A 73 -8.42 -1.28 0.92
N LYS A 74 -8.96 -1.67 2.07
CA LYS A 74 -9.10 -3.09 2.46
C LYS A 74 -9.81 -3.93 1.39
N ALA A 75 -9.57 -5.24 1.41
CA ALA A 75 -10.20 -6.17 0.49
C ALA A 75 -11.74 -6.16 0.64
N THR A 76 -12.43 -6.09 -0.49
CA THR A 76 -13.89 -6.20 -0.57
C THR A 76 -14.36 -7.63 -0.24
N ARG A 77 -15.66 -7.81 0.00
CA ARG A 77 -16.22 -9.16 0.26
C ARG A 77 -16.02 -10.11 -0.92
N THR A 78 -16.16 -9.61 -2.14
CA THR A 78 -16.02 -10.38 -3.38
C THR A 78 -14.57 -10.81 -3.60
N GLU A 79 -13.61 -9.90 -3.42
CA GLU A 79 -12.17 -10.23 -3.49
C GLU A 79 -11.77 -11.30 -2.48
N ARG A 80 -12.22 -11.19 -1.22
CA ARG A 80 -11.95 -12.18 -0.18
C ARG A 80 -12.61 -13.53 -0.43
N LYS A 81 -13.78 -13.54 -1.09
CA LYS A 81 -14.44 -14.78 -1.50
C LYS A 81 -13.60 -15.48 -2.57
N ARG A 82 -13.23 -14.76 -3.65
CA ARG A 82 -12.39 -15.30 -4.72
C ARG A 82 -11.10 -15.94 -4.20
N VAL A 83 -10.36 -15.24 -3.33
CA VAL A 83 -9.11 -15.78 -2.75
C VAL A 83 -9.36 -17.06 -1.94
N ARG A 84 -10.45 -17.12 -1.17
CA ARG A 84 -10.80 -18.32 -0.40
C ARG A 84 -11.25 -19.48 -1.30
N ASP A 85 -11.93 -19.18 -2.40
CA ASP A 85 -12.33 -20.19 -3.39
C ASP A 85 -11.06 -20.80 -4.04
N GLU A 86 -10.11 -19.96 -4.48
CA GLU A 86 -8.80 -20.39 -5.03
C GLU A 86 -8.02 -21.27 -4.02
N MET A 87 -8.00 -20.90 -2.74
CA MET A 87 -7.38 -21.72 -1.68
C MET A 87 -8.09 -23.07 -1.49
N GLY A 88 -9.42 -23.09 -1.54
CA GLY A 88 -10.22 -24.31 -1.39
C GLY A 88 -10.02 -25.31 -2.53
N GLU A 89 -9.66 -24.80 -3.71
CA GLU A 89 -9.31 -25.59 -4.90
C GLU A 89 -7.84 -26.10 -4.86
N GLY A 90 -7.08 -25.76 -3.82
CA GLY A 90 -5.66 -26.13 -3.70
C GLY A 90 -4.72 -25.31 -4.58
N ALA A 91 -5.20 -24.23 -5.18
CA ALA A 91 -4.39 -23.32 -5.97
C ALA A 91 -3.61 -22.34 -5.09
N GLU A 92 -2.50 -21.83 -5.60
CA GLU A 92 -1.77 -20.72 -4.96
C GLU A 92 -2.46 -19.39 -5.29
N PRO A 93 -3.10 -18.73 -4.30
CA PRO A 93 -4.00 -17.63 -4.59
C PRO A 93 -3.25 -16.39 -5.07
N LYS A 94 -3.81 -15.71 -6.07
CA LYS A 94 -3.26 -14.47 -6.63
C LYS A 94 -3.97 -13.25 -6.04
N CYS A 95 -3.27 -12.12 -6.05
CA CYS A 95 -3.84 -10.82 -5.71
C CYS A 95 -4.92 -10.47 -6.75
N PRO A 96 -6.18 -10.23 -6.33
CA PRO A 96 -7.25 -9.86 -7.26
C PRO A 96 -7.05 -8.52 -7.97
N ARG A 97 -6.12 -7.68 -7.48
CA ARG A 97 -5.89 -6.32 -8.01
C ARG A 97 -4.67 -6.22 -8.91
N HIS A 98 -3.60 -6.95 -8.61
CA HIS A 98 -2.36 -6.89 -9.38
C HIS A 98 -2.25 -8.07 -10.33
N VAL A 99 -1.83 -7.80 -11.55
CA VAL A 99 -1.53 -8.84 -12.55
C VAL A 99 -0.38 -9.72 -12.04
N ASP A 100 -0.59 -11.04 -12.08
CA ASP A 100 0.39 -12.09 -11.76
C ASP A 100 1.14 -11.96 -10.43
N GLN A 101 0.50 -11.33 -9.44
CA GLN A 101 1.08 -11.21 -8.11
C GLN A 101 0.51 -12.27 -7.17
N PHE A 102 1.34 -13.23 -6.76
CA PHE A 102 0.95 -14.18 -5.71
C PHE A 102 0.78 -13.50 -4.35
N LEU A 103 -0.16 -14.01 -3.56
CA LEU A 103 -0.29 -13.64 -2.16
C LEU A 103 0.77 -14.38 -1.34
N ILE A 104 1.32 -13.69 -0.34
CA ILE A 104 2.31 -14.25 0.58
C ILE A 104 1.70 -14.45 1.95
N ARG A 105 2.16 -15.49 2.65
CA ARG A 105 1.83 -15.72 4.05
C ARG A 105 2.69 -14.80 4.94
N MET A 106 2.04 -13.97 5.73
CA MET A 106 2.69 -13.20 6.80
C MET A 106 1.96 -13.49 8.11
N ARG A 107 2.64 -14.20 9.02
CA ARG A 107 2.01 -14.74 10.24
C ARG A 107 0.81 -15.63 9.87
N ASN A 108 -0.40 -15.20 10.25
CA ASN A 108 -1.66 -15.92 10.04
C ASN A 108 -2.50 -15.30 8.91
N ASP A 109 -1.95 -14.34 8.16
CA ASP A 109 -2.65 -13.61 7.10
C ASP A 109 -2.02 -13.92 5.73
N LEU A 110 -2.86 -14.02 4.69
CA LEU A 110 -2.48 -13.95 3.29
C LEU A 110 -2.62 -12.51 2.80
N LEU A 111 -1.50 -11.91 2.39
CA LEU A 111 -1.45 -10.53 1.94
C LEU A 111 -0.73 -10.38 0.61
N CYS A 112 -1.01 -9.29 -0.10
CA CYS A 112 -0.29 -8.95 -1.31
C CYS A 112 0.97 -8.14 -0.97
N PRO A 113 2.17 -8.53 -1.45
CA PRO A 113 3.40 -7.79 -1.16
C PRO A 113 3.46 -6.44 -1.90
N LYS A 114 2.66 -6.25 -2.96
CA LYS A 114 2.58 -4.97 -3.68
C LYS A 114 1.65 -3.97 -2.99
N CYS A 115 0.40 -4.32 -2.68
CA CYS A 115 -0.50 -3.35 -2.02
C CYS A 115 -0.57 -3.43 -0.49
N GLY A 116 0.00 -4.45 0.14
CA GLY A 116 -0.11 -4.66 1.60
C GLY A 116 -1.49 -5.13 2.09
N VAL A 117 -2.48 -5.25 1.19
CA VAL A 117 -3.86 -5.65 1.53
C VAL A 117 -3.90 -7.11 1.98
N LYS A 118 -4.62 -7.36 3.07
CA LYS A 118 -4.91 -8.71 3.60
C LYS A 118 -6.19 -9.26 2.97
N TYR A 119 -6.12 -10.44 2.38
CA TYR A 119 -7.24 -11.06 1.66
C TYR A 119 -7.87 -12.24 2.41
N ALA A 120 -7.08 -13.02 3.13
CA ALA A 120 -7.58 -14.18 3.86
C ALA A 120 -6.70 -14.47 5.08
N LYS A 121 -7.18 -15.36 5.94
CA LYS A 121 -6.32 -16.05 6.89
C LYS A 121 -5.59 -17.17 6.15
N ALA A 122 -4.31 -17.32 6.44
CA ALA A 122 -3.45 -18.33 5.83
C ALA A 122 -3.56 -19.67 6.54
#